data_AF-A0AAJ0FXI5-F1
#
_entry.id   AF-A0AAJ0FXI5-F1
#
_cell.length_a   1.000
_cell.length_b   1.000
_cell.length_c   1.000
_cell.angle_alpha   90.00
_cell.angle_beta   90.00
_cell.angle_gamma   90.00
#
_symmetry.space_group_name_H-M   'P 1'
#
loop_
_entity.id
_entity.type
_entity.pdbx_description
1 polymer ?
#
loop_
_entity_poly.entity_id
_entity_poly.type
_entity_poly.pdbx_seq_one_letter_code
_entity_poly.pdbx_strand_id
1 'polypeptide(L)'
;MPISTGLTAEQSSLLFPLIRKNAWLDFENNFEQILDFWSNLVLDASLLGETASISDLEKVLLMLDNLITDETSPYWQRRLAYNQLATVVASTEQTSREHWHIEVQGRPSPRLTTIVIDAYVRALEGRISRNDVRLRMRWAKRQSSLFGGDLFLLFAYSEQAEAKT
;
A
#
# COMPACT_ATOMS: atom_id res chain seq x y z
N MET A 1 -0.58 -10.83 -34.73
CA MET A 1 0.78 -11.41 -34.68
C MET A 1 1.01 -11.95 -33.29
N PRO A 2 1.50 -13.19 -33.10
CA PRO A 2 1.83 -13.66 -31.76
C PRO A 2 3.09 -12.91 -31.30
N ILE A 3 2.97 -12.18 -30.20
CA ILE A 3 4.11 -11.54 -29.56
C ILE A 3 4.99 -12.69 -29.05
N SER A 4 6.20 -12.83 -29.62
CA SER A 4 7.22 -13.73 -29.09
C SER A 4 7.67 -13.17 -27.74
N THR A 5 6.96 -13.52 -26.68
CA THR A 5 7.44 -13.35 -25.31
C THR A 5 8.66 -14.25 -25.22
N GLY A 6 9.88 -13.71 -25.06
CA GLY A 6 11.12 -14.49 -24.95
C GLY A 6 11.22 -15.40 -23.71
N LEU A 7 10.09 -15.90 -23.22
CA LEU A 7 9.88 -16.76 -22.08
C LEU A 7 9.74 -18.21 -22.55
N THR A 8 10.31 -19.14 -21.79
CA THR A 8 10.07 -20.57 -22.01
C THR A 8 8.62 -20.93 -21.70
N ALA A 9 8.16 -22.10 -22.16
CA ALA A 9 6.81 -22.60 -21.86
C ALA A 9 6.58 -22.77 -20.35
N GLU A 10 7.59 -23.20 -19.60
CA GLU A 10 7.55 -23.31 -18.14
C GLU A 10 7.43 -21.92 -17.47
N GLN A 11 8.24 -20.95 -17.90
CA GLN A 11 8.16 -19.58 -17.37
C GLN A 11 6.81 -18.94 -17.67
N SER A 12 6.29 -19.15 -18.88
CA SER A 12 4.97 -18.67 -19.29
C SER A 12 3.87 -19.29 -18.43
N SER A 13 3.92 -20.60 -18.19
CA SER A 13 2.98 -21.30 -17.31
C SER A 13 3.03 -20.82 -15.85
N LEU A 14 4.20 -20.37 -15.37
CA LEU A 14 4.37 -19.84 -14.02
C LEU A 14 3.87 -18.40 -13.90
N LEU A 15 4.09 -17.57 -14.92
CA LEU A 15 3.81 -16.13 -14.89
C LEU A 15 2.37 -15.78 -15.31
N PHE A 16 1.78 -16.50 -16.27
CA PHE A 16 0.42 -16.19 -16.73
C PHE A 16 -0.64 -16.16 -15.63
N PRO A 17 -0.63 -17.05 -14.61
CA PRO A 17 -1.58 -16.98 -13.51
C PRO A 17 -1.38 -15.75 -12.61
N LEU A 18 -0.20 -15.13 -12.63
CA LEU A 18 0.15 -13.99 -11.77
C LEU A 18 -0.32 -12.65 -12.35
N ILE A 19 -0.69 -12.60 -13.63
CA ILE A 19 -1.21 -11.41 -14.32
C ILE A 19 -2.69 -11.63 -14.60
N ARG A 20 -3.51 -10.62 -14.36
CA ARG A 20 -4.95 -10.66 -14.68
C ARG A 20 -5.13 -10.78 -16.19
N LYS A 21 -6.09 -11.61 -16.59
CA LYS A 21 -6.53 -11.67 -17.98
C LYS A 21 -6.98 -10.28 -18.43
N ASN A 22 -6.56 -9.85 -19.62
CA ASN A 22 -6.86 -8.53 -20.20
C ASN A 22 -6.34 -7.32 -19.39
N ALA A 23 -5.39 -7.52 -18.47
CA ALA A 23 -4.85 -6.43 -17.63
C ALA A 23 -4.45 -5.18 -18.42
N TRP A 24 -3.83 -5.35 -19.59
CA TRP A 24 -3.43 -4.23 -20.43
C TRP A 24 -4.63 -3.43 -20.95
N LEU A 25 -5.59 -4.12 -21.55
CA LEU A 25 -6.79 -3.48 -22.10
C LEU A 25 -7.61 -2.81 -21.00
N ASP A 26 -7.77 -3.47 -19.86
CA ASP A 26 -8.49 -2.91 -18.72
C ASP A 26 -7.75 -1.69 -18.13
N PHE A 27 -6.42 -1.70 -18.12
CA PHE A 27 -5.61 -0.57 -17.67
C PHE A 27 -5.76 0.62 -18.61
N GLU A 28 -5.63 0.40 -19.93
CA GLU A 28 -5.83 1.45 -20.94
C GLU A 28 -7.22 2.08 -20.83
N ASN A 29 -8.27 1.27 -20.69
CA ASN A 29 -9.65 1.73 -20.57
C ASN A 29 -9.93 2.55 -19.30
N ASN A 30 -9.12 2.38 -18.25
CA ASN A 30 -9.30 3.06 -16.97
C ASN A 30 -8.14 4.02 -16.65
N PHE A 31 -7.24 4.27 -17.60
CA PHE A 31 -5.96 4.92 -17.33
C PHE A 31 -6.12 6.30 -16.69
N GLU A 32 -7.01 7.13 -17.22
CA GLU A 32 -7.29 8.47 -16.68
C GLU A 32 -7.82 8.40 -15.24
N GLN A 33 -8.79 7.52 -14.97
CA GLN A 33 -9.34 7.34 -13.63
C GLN A 33 -8.30 6.80 -12.64
N ILE A 34 -7.43 5.89 -13.08
CA ILE A 34 -6.33 5.35 -12.28
C ILE A 34 -5.35 6.47 -11.93
N LEU A 35 -4.97 7.28 -12.91
CA LEU A 35 -4.01 8.36 -12.73
C LEU A 35 -4.56 9.45 -11.81
N ASP A 36 -5.81 9.86 -12.01
CA ASP A 36 -6.49 10.86 -11.18
C ASP A 36 -6.63 10.36 -9.74
N PHE A 37 -7.10 9.13 -9.56
CA PHE A 37 -7.20 8.51 -8.24
C PHE A 37 -5.83 8.44 -7.55
N TRP A 38 -4.81 7.94 -8.25
CA TRP A 38 -3.46 7.81 -7.70
C TRP A 38 -2.89 9.16 -7.27
N SER A 39 -3.04 10.19 -8.11
CA SER A 39 -2.52 11.53 -7.83
C SER A 39 -3.18 12.13 -6.58
N ASN A 40 -4.52 12.01 -6.47
CA ASN A 40 -5.24 12.47 -5.30
C ASN A 40 -4.87 11.67 -4.04
N LEU A 41 -4.79 10.34 -4.15
CA LEU A 41 -4.42 9.47 -3.04
C LEU A 41 -3.02 9.81 -2.49
N VAL A 42 -2.05 10.07 -3.37
CA VAL A 42 -0.69 10.45 -2.96
C VAL A 42 -0.69 11.79 -2.23
N LEU A 43 -1.47 12.76 -2.71
CA LEU A 43 -1.59 14.07 -2.06
C LEU A 43 -2.27 13.97 -0.69
N ASP A 44 -3.42 13.28 -0.63
CA ASP A 44 -4.21 13.13 0.60
C ASP A 44 -3.47 12.34 1.68
N ALA A 45 -2.66 11.35 1.27
CA ALA A 45 -1.86 10.53 2.18
C ALA A 45 -0.43 11.05 2.39
N SER A 46 -0.09 12.24 1.88
CA SER A 46 1.24 12.83 2.06
C SER A 46 1.40 13.34 3.49
N LEU A 47 2.35 12.76 4.22
CA LEU A 47 2.78 13.29 5.52
C LEU A 47 3.99 14.19 5.28
N LEU A 48 3.85 15.48 5.59
CA LEU A 48 4.91 16.48 5.38
C LEU A 48 5.98 16.42 6.48
N GLY A 49 6.76 15.34 6.51
CA GLY A 49 8.00 15.22 7.31
C GLY A 49 7.85 15.63 8.79
N GLU A 50 8.78 16.43 9.28
CA GLU A 50 8.85 16.91 10.69
C GLU A 50 7.68 17.83 11.11
N THR A 51 6.75 18.13 10.21
CA THR A 51 5.51 18.85 10.55
C THR A 51 4.31 17.93 10.78
N ALA A 52 4.44 16.65 10.45
CA ALA A 52 3.35 15.69 10.60
C ALA A 52 3.14 15.29 12.07
N SER A 53 1.92 15.39 12.57
CA SER A 53 1.56 14.94 13.91
C SER A 53 1.13 13.46 13.94
N ILE A 54 1.05 12.86 15.14
CA ILE A 54 0.45 11.52 15.28
C ILE A 54 -1.01 11.53 14.81
N SER A 55 -1.75 12.61 15.02
CA SER A 55 -3.15 12.70 14.58
C SER A 55 -3.27 12.69 13.06
N ASP A 56 -2.34 13.31 12.34
CA ASP A 56 -2.34 13.28 10.88
C ASP A 56 -2.01 11.89 10.36
N LEU A 57 -1.03 11.21 10.97
CA LEU A 57 -0.73 9.81 10.70
C LEU A 57 -1.96 8.91 10.94
N GLU A 58 -2.67 9.08 12.06
CA GLU A 58 -3.88 8.33 12.37
C GLU A 58 -4.99 8.55 11.31
N LYS A 59 -5.23 9.79 10.88
CA LYS A 59 -6.20 10.11 9.82
C LYS A 59 -5.85 9.46 8.48
N VAL A 60 -4.58 9.55 8.08
CA VAL A 60 -4.10 8.94 6.83
C VAL A 60 -4.24 7.42 6.88
N LEU A 61 -3.85 6.80 7.99
CA LEU A 61 -3.98 5.35 8.17
C LEU A 61 -5.44 4.89 8.12
N LEU A 62 -6.36 5.63 8.76
CA LEU A 62 -7.80 5.34 8.70
C LEU A 62 -8.35 5.45 7.27
N MET A 63 -8.01 6.52 6.56
CA MET A 63 -8.43 6.73 5.17
C MET A 63 -7.97 5.57 4.27
N LEU A 64 -6.68 5.21 4.36
CA LEU A 64 -6.11 4.10 3.60
C LEU A 64 -6.76 2.77 3.98
N ASP A 65 -7.08 2.56 5.27
CA ASP A 65 -7.77 1.36 5.72
C ASP A 65 -9.17 1.21 5.13
N ASN A 66 -9.93 2.31 5.11
CA ASN A 66 -11.26 2.33 4.51
C ASN A 66 -11.19 1.99 3.02
N LEU A 67 -10.20 2.55 2.30
CA LEU A 67 -9.97 2.21 0.89
C LEU A 67 -9.57 0.75 0.70
N ILE A 68 -8.69 0.22 1.56
CA ILE A 68 -8.23 -1.17 1.50
C ILE A 68 -9.38 -2.16 1.75
N THR A 69 -10.29 -1.83 2.66
CA THR A 69 -11.38 -2.72 3.09
C THR A 69 -12.67 -2.55 2.30
N ASP A 70 -12.76 -1.51 1.46
CA ASP A 70 -13.92 -1.30 0.60
C ASP A 70 -13.95 -2.31 -0.56
N GLU A 71 -14.73 -3.37 -0.36
CA GLU A 71 -14.98 -4.40 -1.37
C GLU A 71 -15.86 -3.91 -2.54
N THR A 72 -16.59 -2.79 -2.37
CA THR A 72 -17.48 -2.23 -3.39
C THR A 72 -16.72 -1.43 -4.44
N SER A 73 -15.54 -0.89 -4.08
CA SER A 73 -14.67 -0.17 -4.99
C SER A 73 -13.95 -1.10 -5.99
N PRO A 74 -13.53 -0.58 -7.15
CA PRO A 74 -12.69 -1.32 -8.08
C PRO A 74 -11.44 -1.88 -7.39
N TYR A 75 -11.11 -3.15 -7.68
CA TYR A 75 -10.01 -3.85 -7.02
C TYR A 75 -8.67 -3.09 -7.07
N TRP A 76 -8.42 -2.35 -8.15
CA TRP A 76 -7.16 -1.62 -8.36
C TRP A 76 -7.01 -0.45 -7.37
N GLN A 77 -8.10 0.14 -6.88
CA GLN A 77 -8.04 1.19 -5.87
C GLN A 77 -7.50 0.66 -4.54
N ARG A 78 -7.97 -0.53 -4.12
CA ARG A 78 -7.46 -1.22 -2.92
C ARG A 78 -5.95 -1.45 -3.00
N ARG A 79 -5.46 -1.82 -4.19
CA ARG A 79 -4.03 -2.07 -4.42
C ARG A 79 -3.18 -0.81 -4.38
N LEU A 80 -3.67 0.26 -4.99
CA LEU A 80 -3.00 1.56 -4.89
C LEU A 80 -2.98 2.04 -3.43
N ALA A 81 -4.05 1.82 -2.67
CA ALA A 81 -4.08 2.11 -1.23
C ALA A 81 -3.07 1.29 -0.43
N TYR A 82 -2.91 -0.01 -0.72
CA TYR A 82 -1.85 -0.83 -0.11
C TYR A 82 -0.44 -0.32 -0.45
N ASN A 83 -0.19 0.09 -1.70
CA ASN A 83 1.11 0.67 -2.05
C ASN A 83 1.33 1.99 -1.30
N GLN A 84 0.34 2.87 -1.24
CA GLN A 84 0.46 4.14 -0.53
C GLN A 84 0.65 3.93 0.98
N LEU A 85 0.02 2.92 1.58
CA LEU A 85 0.27 2.52 2.96
C LEU A 85 1.76 2.17 3.17
N ALA A 86 2.38 1.44 2.23
CA ALA A 86 3.81 1.12 2.31
C ALA A 86 4.67 2.39 2.28
N THR A 87 4.34 3.34 1.40
CA THR A 87 5.02 4.64 1.29
C THR A 87 4.89 5.44 2.58
N VAL A 88 3.70 5.52 3.17
CA VAL A 88 3.45 6.22 4.45
C VAL A 88 4.27 5.60 5.58
N VAL A 89 4.31 4.27 5.66
CA VAL A 89 5.12 3.56 6.67
C VAL A 89 6.60 3.87 6.48
N ALA A 90 7.10 3.79 5.25
CA ALA A 90 8.50 4.07 4.94
C ALA A 90 8.89 5.53 5.24
N SER A 91 8.03 6.49 4.88
CA SER A 91 8.23 7.92 5.16
C SER A 91 8.25 8.19 6.67
N THR A 92 7.35 7.56 7.43
CA THR A 92 7.33 7.66 8.88
C THR A 92 8.59 7.07 9.51
N GLU A 93 9.10 5.97 8.97
CA GLU A 93 10.37 5.35 9.39
C GLU A 93 11.61 6.19 9.02
N GLN A 94 11.52 7.08 8.02
CA GLN A 94 12.59 8.01 7.64
C GLN A 94 12.55 9.33 8.41
N THR A 95 11.41 9.69 9.01
CA THR A 95 11.28 10.91 9.83
C THR A 95 12.13 10.78 11.10
N SER A 96 12.67 11.90 11.59
CA SER A 96 13.53 11.92 12.78
C SER A 96 12.89 11.18 13.96
N ARG A 97 13.66 10.31 14.61
CA ARG A 97 13.23 9.63 15.85
C ARG A 97 12.90 10.63 16.95
N GLU A 98 13.58 11.77 16.97
CA GLU A 98 13.38 12.83 17.96
C GLU A 98 12.01 13.48 17.80
N HIS A 99 11.60 13.74 16.56
CA HIS A 99 10.25 14.24 16.23
C HIS A 99 9.17 13.34 16.82
N TRP A 100 9.19 12.05 16.49
CA TRP A 100 8.18 11.11 17.00
C TRP A 100 8.29 10.84 18.51
N HIS A 101 9.48 10.98 19.10
CA HIS A 101 9.65 10.84 20.54
C HIS A 101 8.98 11.99 21.31
N ILE A 102 9.06 13.23 20.78
CA ILE A 102 8.34 14.40 21.31
C ILE A 102 6.83 14.14 21.25
N GLU A 103 6.34 13.69 20.09
CA GLU A 103 4.92 13.41 19.88
C GLU A 103 4.38 12.28 20.78
N VAL A 104 5.18 11.25 21.07
CA VAL A 104 4.78 10.10 21.90
C VAL A 104 5.02 10.33 23.41
N GLN A 105 5.29 11.58 23.84
CA GLN A 105 5.44 11.98 25.25
C GLN A 105 6.47 11.13 26.02
N GLY A 106 7.65 10.90 25.45
CA GLY A 106 8.80 10.38 26.22
C GLY A 106 8.74 8.90 26.61
N ARG A 107 7.91 8.08 25.94
CA ARG A 107 8.04 6.61 26.06
C ARG A 107 9.44 6.19 25.60
N PRO A 108 10.07 5.19 26.25
CA PRO A 108 11.41 4.73 25.87
C PRO A 108 11.43 4.38 24.38
N SER A 109 12.32 5.07 23.64
CA SER A 109 12.44 5.11 22.17
C SER A 109 11.76 3.93 21.46
N PRO A 110 10.45 4.05 21.16
CA PRO A 110 9.75 2.99 20.47
C PRO A 110 10.38 2.86 19.09
N ARG A 111 10.57 1.63 18.59
CA ARG A 111 10.90 1.46 17.18
C ARG A 111 9.84 2.19 16.36
N LEU A 112 10.22 2.97 15.34
CA LEU A 112 9.28 3.77 14.53
C LEU A 112 8.12 2.93 13.98
N THR A 113 8.39 1.67 13.59
CA THR A 113 7.36 0.70 13.20
C THR A 113 6.30 0.46 14.29
N THR A 114 6.68 0.52 15.57
CA THR A 114 5.74 0.41 16.72
C THR A 114 4.83 1.62 16.82
N ILE A 115 5.36 2.82 16.53
CA ILE A 115 4.58 4.06 16.51
C ILE A 115 3.52 3.98 15.41
N VAL A 116 3.91 3.55 14.21
CA VAL A 116 2.97 3.33 13.11
C VAL A 116 1.89 2.31 13.48
N ILE A 117 2.28 1.16 14.06
CA ILE A 117 1.30 0.14 14.49
C ILE A 117 0.36 0.69 15.57
N ASP A 118 0.87 1.42 16.56
CA ASP A 118 0.05 1.99 17.63
C ASP A 118 -0.91 3.06 17.11
N ALA A 119 -0.45 3.92 16.21
CA ALA A 119 -1.28 4.90 15.53
C ALA A 119 -2.36 4.19 14.70
N TYR A 120 -2.00 3.15 13.94
CA TYR A 120 -2.97 2.41 13.12
C TYR A 120 -4.05 1.73 13.97
N VAL A 121 -3.66 1.07 15.06
CA VAL A 121 -4.62 0.45 16.00
C VAL A 121 -5.54 1.51 16.62
N ARG A 122 -4.99 2.67 16.99
CA ARG A 122 -5.77 3.79 17.54
C ARG A 122 -6.73 4.40 16.53
N ALA A 123 -6.27 4.64 15.31
CA ALA A 123 -7.04 5.17 14.20
C ALA A 123 -8.30 4.33 13.91
N LEU A 124 -8.19 3.01 14.11
CA LEU A 124 -9.29 2.07 13.91
C LEU A 124 -10.10 1.79 15.18
N GLU A 125 -9.84 2.50 16.27
CA GLU A 125 -10.61 2.43 17.53
C GLU A 125 -10.78 0.99 18.05
N GLY A 126 -9.79 0.11 17.81
CA GLY A 126 -9.84 -1.30 18.22
C GLY A 126 -10.72 -2.22 17.36
N ARG A 127 -11.23 -1.76 16.20
CA ARG A 127 -12.00 -2.60 15.24
C ARG A 127 -11.19 -3.76 14.68
N ILE A 128 -9.87 -3.66 14.67
CA ILE A 128 -8.97 -4.72 14.22
C ILE A 128 -7.89 -5.00 15.26
N SER A 129 -7.38 -6.24 15.25
CA SER A 129 -6.31 -6.59 16.16
C SER A 129 -4.97 -6.01 15.70
N ARG A 130 -4.03 -5.88 16.64
CA ARG A 130 -2.63 -5.52 16.33
C ARG A 130 -1.99 -6.50 15.34
N ASN A 131 -2.40 -7.77 15.34
CA ASN A 131 -1.89 -8.77 14.41
C ASN A 131 -2.40 -8.53 12.98
N ASP A 132 -3.64 -8.07 12.83
CA ASP A 132 -4.23 -7.73 11.54
C ASP A 132 -3.56 -6.49 10.95
N VAL A 133 -3.31 -5.46 11.77
CA VAL A 133 -2.49 -4.29 11.37
C VAL A 133 -1.13 -4.73 10.84
N ARG A 134 -0.44 -5.61 11.58
CA ARG A 134 0.86 -6.15 11.14
C ARG A 134 0.76 -6.95 9.85
N LEU A 135 -0.35 -7.67 9.63
CA LEU A 135 -0.57 -8.39 8.38
C LEU A 135 -0.74 -7.42 7.21
N ARG A 136 -1.57 -6.39 7.37
CA ARG A 136 -1.80 -5.35 6.36
C ARG A 136 -0.52 -4.59 6.02
N MET A 137 0.26 -4.18 7.02
CA MET A 137 1.57 -3.53 6.78
C MET A 137 2.57 -4.45 6.07
N ARG A 138 2.59 -5.75 6.40
CA ARG A 138 3.44 -6.73 5.69
C ARG A 138 3.03 -6.87 4.23
N TRP A 139 1.73 -6.94 3.96
CA TRP A 139 1.18 -7.00 2.60
C TRP A 139 1.51 -5.74 1.80
N ALA A 140 1.29 -4.56 2.38
CA ALA A 140 1.66 -3.28 1.79
C ALA A 140 3.15 -3.25 1.39
N LYS A 141 4.04 -3.55 2.33
CA LYS A 141 5.50 -3.57 2.08
C LYS A 141 5.89 -4.56 1.00
N ARG A 142 5.29 -5.76 1.00
CA ARG A 142 5.52 -6.76 -0.04
C ARG A 142 5.10 -6.27 -1.41
N GLN A 143 3.86 -5.77 -1.55
CA GLN A 143 3.37 -5.28 -2.84
C GLN A 143 4.25 -4.13 -3.36
N SER A 144 4.56 -3.16 -2.53
CA SER A 144 5.45 -2.05 -2.91
C SER A 144 6.83 -2.54 -3.37
N SER A 145 7.43 -3.53 -2.68
CA SER A 145 8.72 -4.09 -3.09
C SER A 145 8.71 -4.87 -4.41
N LEU A 146 7.58 -5.51 -4.74
CA LEU A 146 7.44 -6.31 -5.96
C LEU A 146 7.24 -5.44 -7.20
N PHE A 147 6.56 -4.31 -7.04
CA PHE A 147 6.11 -3.51 -8.17
C PHE A 147 6.86 -2.19 -8.34
N GLY A 148 7.67 -1.78 -7.35
CA GLY A 148 8.53 -0.60 -7.44
C GLY A 148 7.78 0.71 -7.66
N GLY A 149 6.47 0.74 -7.42
CA GLY A 149 5.61 1.89 -7.69
C GLY A 149 5.08 2.01 -9.12
N ASP A 150 5.32 1.02 -9.99
CA ASP A 150 4.76 1.01 -11.34
C ASP A 150 3.24 0.78 -11.29
N LEU A 151 2.47 1.75 -11.79
CA LEU A 151 1.01 1.75 -11.78
C LEU A 151 0.42 0.59 -12.58
N PHE A 152 1.03 0.25 -13.71
CA PHE A 152 0.56 -0.87 -14.51
C PHE A 152 0.82 -2.19 -13.77
N LEU A 153 2.00 -2.38 -13.16
CA LEU A 153 2.26 -3.60 -12.39
C LEU A 153 1.35 -3.73 -11.16
N LEU A 154 1.10 -2.64 -10.45
CA LEU A 154 0.14 -2.63 -9.33
C LEU A 154 -1.27 -3.04 -9.75
N PHE A 155 -1.71 -2.56 -10.92
CA PHE A 155 -2.98 -2.92 -11.51
C PHE A 155 -3.01 -4.38 -12.02
N ALA A 156 -1.98 -4.77 -12.78
CA ALA A 156 -2.03 -5.96 -13.62
C ALA A 156 -1.92 -7.28 -12.86
N TYR A 157 -1.34 -7.30 -11.67
CA TYR A 157 -1.13 -8.55 -10.94
C TYR A 157 -2.45 -9.17 -10.44
N SER A 158 -2.53 -10.48 -10.31
CA SER A 158 -3.70 -11.20 -9.78
C SER A 158 -3.59 -11.42 -8.26
N GLU A 159 -4.71 -11.75 -7.61
CA GLU A 159 -4.71 -12.16 -6.19
C GLU A 159 -3.88 -13.44 -5.95
N GLN A 160 -3.75 -14.30 -6.97
CA GLN A 160 -2.90 -15.51 -6.88
C GLN A 160 -1.41 -15.19 -6.72
N ALA A 161 -0.95 -14.05 -7.23
CA ALA A 161 0.41 -13.61 -7.00
C ALA A 161 0.68 -13.20 -5.55
N GLU A 162 -0.35 -12.81 -4.84
CA GLU A 162 -0.29 -12.46 -3.42
C GLU A 162 -0.24 -13.72 -2.54
N ALA A 163 -0.88 -14.81 -2.97
CA ALA A 163 -0.93 -16.09 -2.24
C ALA A 163 0.33 -16.98 -2.40
N LYS A 164 1.12 -16.77 -3.46
CA LYS A 164 2.29 -17.60 -3.81
C LYS A 164 3.63 -17.01 -3.36
N THR A 165 3.63 -15.83 -2.77
CA THR A 165 4.81 -15.25 -2.15
C THR A 165 4.65 -15.36 -0.64
#